data_AF-A0A9K3CYK8-F1
#
_entry.id   AF-A0A9K3CYK8-F1
#
_cell.length_a   1.000
_cell.length_b   1.000
_cell.length_c   1.000
_cell.angle_alpha   90.00
_cell.angle_beta   90.00
_cell.angle_gamma   90.00
#
_symmetry.space_group_name_H-M   'P 1'
#
loop_
_entity.id
_entity.type
_entity.pdbx_description
1 polymer ?
#
loop_
_entity_poly.entity_id
_entity_poly.type
_entity_poly.pdbx_seq_one_letter_code
_entity_poly.pdbx_strand_id
1 'polypeptide(L)'
;MLEVSRLLSDSPPAMTPSTTDYSGYFTEPVYNLISPGEEDPYTDLDMGFVSWPENQKAALQFLRDIKSVTFSTVKADGGPTSRTMDVMIVDEEGLWFLTARGKALHAQLMRTGKVAICGMSKDLVAVRLEGSVKRIEGKEVIDRIFACNDHMETIYPGDTRYILEGFLVYKGKGDLFGLDTRPPRREFFCFGGETLREGGHSISPSDCTGCGTCAQACPTKVISQHPDGHFVISPSNCLECGTCMEVCPVGAVSKGKE
;
A
#
# COMPACT_ATOMS: atom_id res chain seq x y z
N MET A 1 -27.13 6.28 -41.75
CA MET A 1 -26.29 5.16 -42.19
C MET A 1 -25.25 5.73 -43.13
N LEU A 2 -24.02 5.88 -42.65
CA LEU A 2 -22.84 6.24 -43.46
C LEU A 2 -21.79 5.17 -43.16
N GLU A 3 -21.35 4.51 -44.23
CA GLU A 3 -20.63 3.25 -44.22
C GLU A 3 -19.20 3.40 -43.67
N VAL A 4 -18.89 2.55 -42.69
CA VAL A 4 -17.55 2.31 -42.17
C VAL A 4 -16.84 1.32 -43.11
N SER A 5 -16.35 1.77 -44.27
CA SER A 5 -15.65 0.87 -45.21
C SER A 5 -14.34 1.42 -45.80
N ARG A 6 -13.73 2.45 -45.20
CA ARG A 6 -12.47 3.05 -45.71
C ARG A 6 -11.34 3.22 -44.69
N LEU A 7 -11.34 2.48 -43.59
CA LEU A 7 -10.26 2.53 -42.59
C LEU A 7 -9.45 1.22 -42.45
N LEU A 8 -9.53 0.30 -43.42
CA LEU A 8 -8.83 -1.00 -43.35
C LEU A 8 -7.89 -1.30 -44.54
N SER A 9 -7.42 -0.31 -45.29
CA SER A 9 -6.50 -0.57 -46.43
C SER A 9 -5.03 -0.27 -46.20
N ASP A 10 -4.65 0.45 -45.13
CA ASP A 10 -3.24 0.77 -44.89
C ASP A 10 -2.77 0.09 -43.60
N SER A 11 -2.31 -1.15 -43.74
CA SER A 11 -1.49 -1.77 -42.70
C SER A 11 -0.17 -1.00 -42.61
N PRO A 12 0.28 -0.55 -41.42
CA PRO A 12 1.59 0.06 -41.28
C PRO A 12 2.66 -0.94 -41.73
N PRO A 13 3.77 -0.48 -42.35
CA PRO A 13 4.82 -1.38 -42.80
C PRO A 13 5.31 -2.21 -41.62
N ALA A 14 5.44 -3.52 -41.84
CA ALA A 14 6.01 -4.43 -40.85
C ALA A 14 7.39 -3.91 -40.46
N MET A 15 7.53 -3.45 -39.21
CA MET A 15 8.85 -3.17 -38.64
C MET A 15 9.56 -4.52 -38.54
N THR A 16 10.54 -4.73 -39.40
CA THR A 16 11.52 -5.80 -39.22
C THR A 16 12.15 -5.63 -37.84
N PRO A 17 12.29 -6.71 -37.03
CA PRO A 17 12.96 -6.58 -35.74
C PRO A 17 14.39 -6.11 -36.03
N SER A 18 14.73 -4.89 -35.60
CA SER A 18 16.13 -4.50 -35.55
C SER A 18 16.77 -5.43 -34.53
N THR A 19 17.73 -6.24 -34.96
CA THR A 19 18.58 -7.07 -34.10
C THR A 19 19.56 -6.18 -33.35
N THR A 20 19.04 -5.26 -32.55
CA THR A 20 19.83 -4.64 -31.50
C THR A 20 20.06 -5.75 -30.49
N ASP A 21 21.26 -6.28 -30.52
CA ASP A 21 21.70 -7.32 -29.60
C ASP A 21 21.76 -6.74 -28.18
N TYR A 22 20.68 -6.95 -27.43
CA TYR A 22 20.58 -6.59 -26.01
C TYR A 22 21.20 -7.64 -25.08
N SER A 23 21.89 -8.66 -25.62
CA SER A 23 22.57 -9.68 -24.81
C SER A 23 23.62 -9.11 -23.84
N GLY A 24 24.07 -7.87 -24.06
CA GLY A 24 24.97 -7.15 -23.15
C GLY A 24 24.29 -6.31 -22.05
N TYR A 25 22.95 -6.15 -22.04
CA TYR A 25 22.24 -5.31 -21.04
C TYR A 25 21.53 -6.12 -19.94
N PHE A 26 21.58 -7.45 -20.02
CA PHE A 26 21.09 -8.37 -18.99
C PHE A 26 22.14 -9.44 -18.73
N THR A 27 23.34 -9.04 -18.33
CA THR A 27 24.30 -9.98 -17.74
C THR A 27 24.10 -9.99 -16.23
N GLU A 28 23.59 -11.12 -15.73
CA GLU A 28 23.34 -11.48 -14.34
C GLU A 28 22.13 -10.80 -13.66
N PRO A 29 21.23 -11.56 -13.01
CA PRO A 29 20.29 -10.96 -12.06
C PRO A 29 21.09 -10.24 -10.97
N VAL A 30 20.67 -9.02 -10.59
CA VAL A 30 21.29 -8.19 -9.53
C VAL A 30 21.32 -8.92 -8.16
N TYR A 31 20.76 -10.13 -8.07
CA TYR A 31 20.76 -11.01 -6.90
C TYR A 31 21.97 -11.95 -6.80
N ASN A 32 22.88 -11.98 -7.79
CA ASN A 32 24.08 -12.85 -7.78
C ASN A 32 25.38 -12.15 -7.36
N LEU A 33 25.34 -10.94 -6.78
CA LEU A 33 26.55 -10.19 -6.39
C LEU A 33 27.07 -10.50 -4.99
N ILE A 34 26.62 -11.56 -4.33
CA ILE A 34 27.19 -11.97 -3.05
C ILE A 34 27.69 -13.41 -3.20
N SER A 35 29.00 -13.53 -3.42
CA SER A 35 29.68 -14.81 -3.41
C SER A 35 29.55 -15.43 -2.00
N PRO A 36 29.53 -16.77 -1.86
CA PRO A 36 29.50 -17.40 -0.54
C PRO A 36 30.70 -16.93 0.30
N GLY A 37 30.45 -16.08 1.30
CA GLY A 37 31.47 -15.48 2.17
C GLY A 37 31.71 -13.98 2.03
N GLU A 38 31.00 -13.27 1.14
CA GLU A 38 31.00 -11.80 1.11
C GLU A 38 29.96 -11.25 2.10
N GLU A 39 30.37 -10.32 2.96
CA GLU A 39 29.45 -9.53 3.79
C GLU A 39 28.54 -8.70 2.86
N ASP A 40 27.23 -8.74 3.08
CA ASP A 40 26.28 -7.93 2.32
C ASP A 40 26.69 -6.45 2.47
N PRO A 41 27.08 -5.74 1.39
CA PRO A 41 27.61 -4.38 1.47
C PRO A 41 26.59 -3.36 1.98
N TYR A 42 25.36 -3.80 2.29
CA TYR A 42 24.29 -3.00 2.83
C TYR A 42 23.93 -3.34 4.29
N THR A 43 24.69 -4.20 4.99
CA THR A 43 24.51 -4.48 6.42
C THR A 43 24.74 -3.25 7.30
N ASP A 44 25.52 -2.29 6.82
CA ASP A 44 25.85 -1.05 7.52
C ASP A 44 25.01 0.16 7.06
N LEU A 45 23.96 -0.04 6.25
CA LEU A 45 22.96 1.00 6.04
C LEU A 45 22.05 1.08 7.28
N ASP A 46 22.61 1.60 8.38
CA ASP A 46 21.83 2.15 9.48
C ASP A 46 21.15 3.42 8.97
N MET A 47 20.02 3.24 8.28
CA MET A 47 19.19 4.29 7.66
C MET A 47 18.49 5.20 8.71
N GLY A 48 19.04 5.30 9.92
CA GLY A 48 18.43 5.95 11.05
C GLY A 48 17.26 5.14 11.60
N PHE A 49 17.09 5.15 12.91
CA PHE A 49 15.93 4.58 13.56
C PHE A 49 14.65 5.28 13.06
N VAL A 50 13.98 4.69 12.08
CA VAL A 50 12.62 5.08 11.72
C VAL A 50 11.72 4.66 12.88
N SER A 51 10.99 5.62 13.45
CA SER A 51 9.95 5.31 14.44
C SER A 51 8.78 4.67 13.70
N TRP A 52 8.79 3.34 13.63
CA TRP A 52 7.71 2.56 13.03
C TRP A 52 6.44 2.70 13.89
N PRO A 53 5.28 2.94 13.27
CA PRO A 53 4.01 2.92 13.98
C PRO A 53 3.75 1.57 14.68
N GLU A 54 3.72 1.58 16.00
CA GLU A 54 3.54 0.36 16.81
C GLU A 54 2.07 -0.07 16.97
N ASN A 55 1.12 0.78 16.57
CA ASN A 55 -0.32 0.51 16.70
C ASN A 55 -1.15 1.26 15.65
N GLN A 56 -2.45 0.98 15.61
CA GLN A 56 -3.39 1.59 14.64
C GLN A 56 -3.43 3.12 14.72
N LYS A 57 -3.31 3.70 15.92
CA LYS A 57 -3.32 5.16 16.10
C LYS A 57 -2.06 5.79 15.51
N ALA A 58 -0.90 5.18 15.76
CA ALA A 58 0.36 5.61 15.18
C ALA A 58 0.34 5.49 13.65
N ALA A 59 -0.31 4.48 13.08
CA ALA A 59 -0.41 4.33 11.62
C ALA A 59 -1.27 5.44 10.98
N LEU A 60 -2.38 5.81 11.63
CA LEU A 60 -3.17 6.97 11.20
C LEU A 60 -2.40 8.27 11.37
N GLN A 61 -1.69 8.42 12.50
CA GLN A 61 -0.84 9.59 12.74
C GLN A 61 0.27 9.71 11.69
N PHE A 62 0.85 8.60 11.24
CA PHE A 62 1.84 8.59 10.18
C PHE A 62 1.28 9.16 8.85
N LEU A 63 0.03 8.84 8.50
CA LEU A 63 -0.67 9.51 7.38
C LEU A 63 -0.85 11.01 7.61
N ARG A 64 -1.13 11.44 8.85
CA ARG A 64 -1.25 12.86 9.23
C ARG A 64 0.09 13.60 9.11
N ASP A 65 1.19 12.93 9.45
CA ASP A 65 2.54 13.48 9.40
C ASP A 65 3.06 13.63 7.96
N ILE A 66 2.72 12.69 7.07
CA ILE A 66 2.91 12.85 5.62
C ILE A 66 2.08 14.03 5.08
N LYS A 67 0.97 14.35 5.75
CA LYS A 67 0.01 15.42 5.45
C LYS A 67 -0.73 15.22 4.14
N SER A 68 -0.05 15.38 3.01
CA SER A 68 -0.62 15.32 1.66
C SER A 68 -0.47 13.92 1.10
N VAL A 69 -1.57 13.17 1.09
CA VAL A 69 -1.60 11.74 0.71
C VAL A 69 -2.59 11.53 -0.44
N THR A 70 -2.49 10.39 -1.12
CA THR A 70 -3.39 10.05 -2.23
C THR A 70 -4.68 9.44 -1.69
N PHE A 71 -5.81 10.06 -2.00
CA PHE A 71 -7.15 9.54 -1.74
C PHE A 71 -7.73 8.95 -3.02
N SER A 72 -8.23 7.73 -2.96
CA SER A 72 -8.82 6.99 -4.07
C SER A 72 -10.25 6.59 -3.74
N THR A 73 -11.14 6.80 -4.71
CA THR A 73 -12.58 6.54 -4.62
C THR A 73 -13.10 5.95 -5.92
N VAL A 74 -14.35 5.50 -5.92
CA VAL A 74 -14.98 4.87 -7.09
C VAL A 74 -16.00 5.83 -7.70
N LYS A 75 -15.92 6.05 -9.02
CA LYS A 75 -16.89 6.82 -9.82
C LYS A 75 -18.21 6.07 -9.99
N ALA A 76 -19.24 6.77 -10.45
CA ALA A 76 -20.57 6.18 -10.71
C ALA A 76 -20.53 5.03 -11.72
N ASP A 77 -19.63 5.10 -12.71
CA ASP A 77 -19.38 4.07 -13.71
C ASP A 77 -18.55 2.87 -13.20
N GLY A 78 -18.19 2.85 -11.90
CA GLY A 78 -17.33 1.82 -11.30
C GLY A 78 -15.83 2.05 -11.49
N GLY A 79 -15.42 3.04 -12.30
CA GLY A 79 -14.01 3.32 -12.53
C GLY A 79 -13.32 3.92 -11.29
N PRO A 80 -12.07 3.54 -10.98
CA PRO A 80 -11.32 4.17 -9.91
C PRO A 80 -10.91 5.59 -10.28
N THR A 81 -10.67 6.41 -9.27
CA THR A 81 -10.15 7.78 -9.44
C THR A 81 -9.40 8.19 -8.18
N SER A 82 -8.32 8.95 -8.34
CA SER A 82 -7.43 9.35 -7.26
C SER A 82 -7.13 10.84 -7.29
N ARG A 83 -6.80 11.42 -6.14
CA ARG A 83 -6.32 12.80 -5.98
C ARG A 83 -5.48 12.93 -4.71
N THR A 84 -4.56 13.88 -4.70
CA THR A 84 -3.82 14.23 -3.48
C THR A 84 -4.65 15.15 -2.61
N MET A 85 -4.75 14.83 -1.32
CA MET A 85 -5.48 15.62 -0.33
C MET A 85 -4.79 15.55 1.02
N ASP A 86 -5.11 16.53 1.84
CA ASP A 86 -4.56 16.61 3.19
C ASP A 86 -5.39 15.81 4.19
N VAL A 87 -4.69 15.00 4.99
CA VAL A 87 -5.21 14.51 6.26
C VAL A 87 -5.29 15.69 7.22
N MET A 88 -6.48 15.94 7.77
CA MET A 88 -6.77 17.16 8.53
C MET A 88 -6.55 16.97 10.03
N ILE A 89 -7.08 15.88 10.58
CA ILE A 89 -6.98 15.53 12.01
C ILE A 89 -6.90 14.00 12.10
N VAL A 90 -6.17 13.51 13.10
CA VAL A 90 -6.27 12.13 13.59
C VAL A 90 -6.53 12.20 15.09
N ASP A 91 -7.51 11.44 15.56
CA ASP A 91 -7.90 11.35 16.96
C ASP A 91 -8.42 9.93 17.29
N GLU A 92 -9.06 9.77 18.46
CA GLU A 92 -9.63 8.49 18.89
C GLU A 92 -10.81 8.01 18.02
N GLU A 93 -11.48 8.91 17.28
CA GLU A 93 -12.57 8.54 16.38
C GLU A 93 -12.04 8.05 15.03
N GLY A 94 -10.87 8.52 14.61
CA GLY A 94 -10.16 8.05 13.43
C GLY A 94 -9.50 9.17 12.64
N LEU A 95 -9.56 9.06 11.31
CA LEU A 95 -8.90 9.99 10.39
C LEU A 95 -9.92 10.93 9.75
N TRP A 96 -9.68 12.23 9.88
CA TRP A 96 -10.56 13.29 9.37
C TRP A 96 -9.98 13.97 8.14
N PHE A 97 -10.86 14.28 7.20
CA PHE A 97 -10.57 15.10 6.04
C PHE A 97 -11.80 15.91 5.64
N LEU A 98 -11.67 16.78 4.65
CA LEU A 98 -12.79 17.60 4.16
C LEU A 98 -12.83 17.70 2.64
N THR A 99 -14.00 18.01 2.11
CA THR A 99 -14.17 18.36 0.70
C THR A 99 -15.38 19.27 0.52
N ALA A 100 -15.37 20.07 -0.55
CA ALA A 100 -16.51 20.93 -0.89
C ALA A 100 -17.67 20.10 -1.46
N ARG A 101 -18.91 20.47 -1.11
CA ARG A 101 -20.14 19.77 -1.54
C ARG A 101 -20.28 19.62 -3.05
N GLY A 102 -19.75 20.56 -3.83
CA GLY A 102 -19.83 20.54 -5.30
C GLY A 102 -18.82 19.62 -6.00
N LYS A 103 -17.87 19.00 -5.28
CA LYS A 103 -16.82 18.17 -5.90
C LYS A 103 -17.31 16.75 -6.18
N ALA A 104 -16.85 16.16 -7.28
CA ALA A 104 -17.12 14.75 -7.61
C ALA A 104 -16.75 13.79 -6.46
N LEU A 105 -15.67 14.08 -5.73
CA LEU A 105 -15.26 13.31 -4.55
C LEU A 105 -16.37 13.23 -3.50
N HIS A 106 -17.06 14.35 -3.23
CA HIS A 106 -18.15 14.39 -2.25
C HIS A 106 -19.26 13.41 -2.65
N ALA A 107 -19.75 13.52 -3.90
CA ALA A 107 -20.77 12.62 -4.42
C ALA A 107 -20.34 11.14 -4.40
N GLN A 108 -19.06 10.86 -4.65
CA GLN A 108 -18.50 9.51 -4.60
C GLN A 108 -18.53 8.95 -3.17
N LEU A 109 -18.07 9.73 -2.19
CA LEU A 109 -18.06 9.33 -0.78
C LEU A 109 -19.47 9.12 -0.24
N MET A 110 -20.41 10.01 -0.57
CA MET A 110 -21.81 9.88 -0.16
C MET A 110 -22.47 8.63 -0.74
N ARG A 111 -22.06 8.19 -1.93
CA ARG A 111 -22.61 7.01 -2.60
C ARG A 111 -22.00 5.71 -2.10
N THR A 112 -20.68 5.64 -1.92
CA THR A 112 -19.99 4.38 -1.60
C THR A 112 -19.71 4.21 -0.12
N GLY A 113 -19.51 5.30 0.63
CA GLY A 113 -19.02 5.27 1.99
C GLY A 113 -17.63 4.62 2.12
N LYS A 114 -16.84 4.57 1.04
CA LYS A 114 -15.56 3.88 0.97
C LYS A 114 -14.46 4.77 0.38
N VAL A 115 -13.25 4.62 0.91
CA VAL A 115 -12.04 5.30 0.44
C VAL A 115 -10.82 4.39 0.59
N ALA A 116 -9.85 4.53 -0.30
CA ALA A 116 -8.50 4.01 -0.12
C ALA A 116 -7.51 5.18 -0.06
N ILE A 117 -6.59 5.16 0.89
CA ILE A 117 -5.62 6.22 1.17
C ILE A 117 -4.22 5.62 1.11
N CYS A 118 -3.29 6.29 0.43
CA CYS A 118 -1.90 5.87 0.33
C CYS A 118 -0.95 7.06 0.48
N GLY A 119 0.11 6.89 1.26
CA GLY A 119 1.17 7.87 1.43
C GLY A 119 2.54 7.18 1.55
N MET A 120 3.61 7.94 1.37
CA MET A 120 4.97 7.47 1.58
C MET A 120 5.79 8.57 2.27
N SER A 121 6.54 8.21 3.30
CA SER A 121 7.48 9.13 3.95
C SER A 121 8.75 9.31 3.12
N LYS A 122 9.60 10.24 3.55
CA LYS A 122 10.95 10.43 2.96
C LYS A 122 11.86 9.23 3.23
N ASP A 123 11.57 8.48 4.29
CA ASP A 123 12.33 7.30 4.73
C ASP A 123 11.87 6.02 4.00
N LEU A 124 11.19 6.14 2.87
CA LEU A 124 10.73 4.98 2.06
C LEU A 124 9.79 4.02 2.80
N VAL A 125 9.06 4.53 3.79
CA VAL A 125 7.98 3.80 4.46
C VAL A 125 6.64 4.23 3.84
N ALA A 126 6.03 3.31 3.12
CA ALA A 126 4.70 3.48 2.55
C ALA A 126 3.63 3.07 3.58
N VAL A 127 2.50 3.76 3.56
CA VAL A 127 1.31 3.43 4.34
C VAL A 127 0.11 3.36 3.41
N ARG A 128 -0.70 2.30 3.57
CA ARG A 128 -1.96 2.10 2.87
C ARG A 128 -3.09 1.91 3.86
N LEU A 129 -4.25 2.47 3.55
CA LEU A 129 -5.45 2.40 4.37
C LEU A 129 -6.67 2.23 3.47
N GLU A 130 -7.47 1.20 3.72
CA GLU A 130 -8.80 1.03 3.16
C GLU A 130 -9.83 1.27 4.27
N GLY A 131 -10.74 2.22 4.03
CA GLY A 131 -11.58 2.78 5.08
C GLY A 131 -13.05 2.92 4.69
N SER A 132 -13.91 2.81 5.70
CA SER A 132 -15.31 3.21 5.65
C SER A 132 -15.45 4.65 6.17
N VAL A 133 -16.22 5.45 5.45
CA VAL A 133 -16.30 6.90 5.67
C VAL A 133 -17.72 7.29 6.10
N LYS A 134 -17.81 8.19 7.09
CA LYS A 134 -19.04 8.89 7.45
C LYS A 134 -18.87 10.38 7.17
N ARG A 135 -19.93 10.99 6.64
CA ARG A 135 -20.06 12.46 6.59
C ARG A 135 -20.46 12.95 7.98
N ILE A 136 -19.81 14.01 8.45
CA ILE A 136 -20.13 14.71 9.68
C ILE A 136 -20.57 16.13 9.31
N GLU A 137 -21.82 16.46 9.61
CA GLU A 137 -22.37 17.80 9.42
C GLU A 137 -22.03 18.70 10.62
N GLY A 138 -22.12 20.01 10.41
CA GLY A 138 -21.96 20.99 11.48
C GLY A 138 -20.78 21.95 11.24
N LYS A 139 -21.00 23.22 11.62
CA LYS A 139 -19.95 24.25 11.52
C LYS A 139 -18.81 23.97 12.49
N GLU A 140 -19.13 23.42 13.65
CA GLU A 140 -18.21 23.04 14.71
C GLU A 140 -17.10 22.10 14.24
N VAL A 141 -17.42 21.16 13.35
CA VAL A 141 -16.42 20.23 12.79
C VAL A 141 -15.47 20.96 11.84
N ILE A 142 -16.01 21.89 11.04
CA ILE A 142 -15.21 22.70 10.13
C ILE A 142 -14.31 23.65 10.92
N ASP A 143 -14.86 24.33 11.93
CA ASP A 143 -14.11 25.24 12.80
C ASP A 143 -12.99 24.49 13.54
N ARG A 144 -13.27 23.28 14.05
CA ARG A 144 -12.28 22.38 14.65
C ARG A 144 -11.16 22.02 13.66
N ILE A 145 -11.50 21.65 12.43
CA ILE A 145 -10.49 21.32 11.40
C ILE A 145 -9.61 22.54 11.09
N PHE A 146 -10.20 23.73 10.95
CA PHE A 146 -9.47 24.96 10.64
C PHE A 146 -8.55 25.37 11.79
N ALA A 147 -8.97 25.19 13.05
CA ALA A 147 -8.15 25.44 14.22
C ALA A 147 -6.89 24.54 14.30
N CYS A 148 -6.88 23.40 13.61
CA CYS A 148 -5.72 22.51 13.52
C CYS A 148 -4.91 22.67 12.22
N ASN A 149 -5.31 23.59 11.32
CA ASN A 149 -4.77 23.69 9.96
C ASN A 149 -4.76 25.15 9.47
N ASP A 150 -3.92 26.00 10.08
CA ASP A 150 -3.89 27.46 9.90
C ASP A 150 -3.86 27.92 8.43
N HIS A 151 -3.15 27.21 7.55
CA HIS A 151 -3.05 27.56 6.13
C HIS A 151 -4.39 27.54 5.38
N MET A 152 -5.40 26.84 5.90
CA MET A 152 -6.71 26.71 5.27
C MET A 152 -7.48 28.03 5.23
N GLU A 153 -7.24 28.95 6.18
CA GLU A 153 -7.89 30.26 6.23
C GLU A 153 -7.53 31.10 4.99
N THR A 154 -6.32 30.93 4.44
CA THR A 154 -5.90 31.62 3.22
C THR A 154 -6.69 31.14 1.99
N ILE A 155 -7.12 29.88 1.97
CA ILE A 155 -7.86 29.29 0.85
C ILE A 155 -9.36 29.54 0.98
N TYR A 156 -9.87 29.48 2.21
CA TYR A 156 -11.29 29.64 2.53
C TYR A 156 -11.47 30.69 3.64
N PRO A 157 -11.36 31.99 3.30
CA PRO A 157 -11.45 33.06 4.29
C PRO A 157 -12.88 33.20 4.84
N GLY A 158 -12.98 33.46 6.15
CA GLY A 158 -14.25 33.77 6.82
C GLY A 158 -15.28 32.66 6.67
N ASP A 159 -16.51 33.01 6.28
CA ASP A 159 -17.62 32.05 6.17
C ASP A 159 -17.56 31.16 4.91
N THR A 160 -16.63 31.42 3.98
CA THR A 160 -16.49 30.60 2.78
C THR A 160 -16.11 29.16 3.10
N ARG A 161 -15.47 28.91 4.25
CA ARG A 161 -15.13 27.57 4.77
C ARG A 161 -16.34 26.65 4.90
N TYR A 162 -17.54 27.20 5.10
CA TYR A 162 -18.78 26.42 5.27
C TYR A 162 -19.33 25.83 3.97
N ILE A 163 -18.64 26.01 2.83
CA ILE A 163 -18.87 25.18 1.64
C ILE A 163 -18.30 23.75 1.78
N LEU A 164 -17.40 23.56 2.73
CA LEU A 164 -16.77 22.29 3.05
C LEU A 164 -17.66 21.46 3.97
N GLU A 165 -17.51 20.15 3.86
CA GLU A 165 -18.06 19.18 4.82
C GLU A 165 -16.94 18.28 5.33
N GLY A 166 -17.06 17.89 6.60
CA GLY A 166 -16.14 16.98 7.27
C GLY A 166 -16.48 15.53 6.97
N PHE A 167 -15.44 14.72 6.79
CA PHE A 167 -15.55 13.29 6.60
C PHE A 167 -14.61 12.58 7.57
N LEU A 168 -15.12 11.52 8.21
CA LEU A 168 -14.41 10.68 9.15
C LEU A 168 -14.26 9.27 8.59
N VAL A 169 -13.02 8.80 8.49
CA VAL A 169 -12.71 7.37 8.34
C VAL A 169 -12.75 6.74 9.73
N TYR A 170 -13.88 6.13 10.08
CA TYR A 170 -14.16 5.60 11.43
C TYR A 170 -13.86 4.11 11.59
N LYS A 171 -13.63 3.42 10.48
CA LYS A 171 -13.37 1.98 10.41
C LYS A 171 -12.47 1.69 9.23
N GLY A 172 -11.42 0.89 9.40
CA GLY A 172 -10.51 0.58 8.31
C GLY A 172 -9.43 -0.43 8.66
N LYS A 173 -8.76 -0.91 7.62
CA LYS A 173 -7.59 -1.80 7.70
C LYS A 173 -6.52 -1.32 6.74
N GLY A 174 -5.27 -1.64 7.01
CA GLY A 174 -4.15 -1.15 6.24
C GLY A 174 -2.85 -1.85 6.55
N ASP A 175 -1.80 -1.39 5.89
CA ASP A 175 -0.45 -1.85 6.09
C ASP A 175 0.57 -0.73 5.94
N LEU A 176 1.66 -0.87 6.67
CA LEU A 176 2.90 -0.15 6.45
C LEU A 176 3.88 -1.07 5.75
N PHE A 177 4.56 -0.57 4.72
CA PHE A 177 5.58 -1.30 3.99
C PHE A 177 6.82 -0.45 3.84
N GLY A 178 7.91 -0.90 4.47
CA GLY A 178 9.15 -0.16 4.57
C GLY A 178 10.25 -0.81 3.76
N LEU A 179 10.90 0.01 2.96
CA LEU A 179 12.14 -0.30 2.25
C LEU A 179 13.37 0.35 2.93
N ASP A 180 13.16 0.93 4.11
CA ASP A 180 14.16 1.46 5.04
C ASP A 180 15.00 0.36 5.70
N THR A 181 14.49 -0.87 5.72
CA THR A 181 15.11 -2.03 6.37
C THR A 181 15.38 -3.16 5.39
N ARG A 182 16.35 -4.02 5.73
CA ARG A 182 16.64 -5.26 5.03
C ARG A 182 16.62 -6.43 6.01
N PRO A 183 15.81 -7.48 5.77
CA PRO A 183 14.80 -7.57 4.71
C PRO A 183 13.68 -6.52 4.87
N PRO A 184 12.98 -6.13 3.78
CA PRO A 184 11.84 -5.23 3.86
C PRO A 184 10.85 -5.66 4.92
N ARG A 185 10.22 -4.69 5.58
CA ARG A 185 9.27 -4.94 6.66
C ARG A 185 7.86 -4.55 6.24
N ARG A 186 6.87 -5.34 6.64
CA ARG A 186 5.45 -5.07 6.50
C ARG A 186 4.73 -5.29 7.83
N GLU A 187 3.95 -4.30 8.24
CA GLU A 187 3.11 -4.39 9.44
C GLU A 187 1.68 -4.04 9.07
N PHE A 188 0.72 -4.79 9.61
CA PHE A 188 -0.71 -4.60 9.33
C PHE A 188 -1.39 -3.94 10.52
N PHE A 189 -2.43 -3.15 10.25
CA PHE A 189 -3.24 -2.54 11.29
C PHE A 189 -4.72 -2.53 10.91
N CYS A 190 -5.59 -2.44 11.93
CA CYS A 190 -7.03 -2.30 11.75
C CYS A 190 -7.64 -1.52 12.90
N PHE A 191 -8.80 -0.90 12.67
CA PHE A 191 -9.54 -0.14 13.68
C PHE A 191 -11.04 -0.09 13.36
N GLY A 192 -11.85 0.37 14.32
CA GLY A 192 -13.30 0.49 14.15
C GLY A 192 -14.02 -0.85 14.00
N GLY A 193 -13.46 -1.94 14.58
CA GLY A 193 -14.02 -3.28 14.51
C GLY A 193 -13.75 -4.03 13.21
N GLU A 194 -12.75 -3.61 12.42
CA GLU A 194 -12.18 -4.48 11.37
C GLU A 194 -11.36 -5.62 11.98
N THR A 195 -11.17 -6.69 11.21
CA THR A 195 -10.30 -7.81 11.56
C THR A 195 -8.89 -7.57 11.04
N LEU A 196 -7.89 -7.82 11.89
CA LEU A 196 -6.49 -7.75 11.49
C LEU A 196 -6.19 -8.84 10.46
N ARG A 197 -5.57 -8.44 9.35
CA ARG A 197 -5.05 -9.38 8.35
C ARG A 197 -3.70 -9.90 8.83
N GLU A 198 -3.53 -11.22 8.85
CA GLU A 198 -2.22 -11.84 8.98
C GLU A 198 -1.48 -11.74 7.63
N GLY A 199 -0.30 -11.13 7.67
CA GLY A 199 0.55 -10.99 6.49
C GLY A 199 1.25 -12.28 6.09
N GLY A 200 1.83 -12.25 4.88
CA GLY A 200 2.73 -13.30 4.44
C GLY A 200 2.05 -14.60 4.02
N HIS A 201 2.82 -15.46 3.36
CA HIS A 201 2.40 -16.83 3.06
C HIS A 201 2.61 -17.73 4.29
N SER A 202 1.93 -18.87 4.32
CA SER A 202 2.10 -19.87 5.37
C SER A 202 2.50 -21.22 4.80
N ILE A 203 3.15 -22.05 5.62
CA ILE A 203 3.53 -23.42 5.26
C ILE A 203 2.81 -24.37 6.20
N SER A 204 2.07 -25.33 5.65
CA SER A 204 1.38 -26.38 6.39
C SER A 204 2.39 -27.31 7.06
N PRO A 205 2.40 -27.42 8.41
CA PRO A 205 3.34 -28.31 9.09
C PRO A 205 3.13 -29.78 8.76
N SER A 206 1.89 -30.22 8.51
CA SER A 206 1.57 -31.63 8.20
C SER A 206 1.98 -32.03 6.79
N ASP A 207 1.96 -31.09 5.85
CA ASP A 207 2.20 -31.37 4.42
C ASP A 207 3.66 -31.09 4.04
N CYS A 208 4.40 -30.36 4.89
CA CYS A 208 5.80 -30.03 4.66
C CYS A 208 6.70 -31.27 4.82
N THR A 209 7.51 -31.55 3.81
CA THR A 209 8.50 -32.65 3.84
C THR A 209 9.87 -32.26 4.39
N GLY A 210 10.07 -31.00 4.77
CA GLY A 210 11.37 -30.51 5.25
C GLY A 210 12.46 -30.39 4.18
N CYS A 211 12.12 -30.44 2.89
CA CYS A 211 13.12 -30.43 1.80
C CYS A 211 13.89 -29.10 1.62
N GLY A 212 13.38 -27.98 2.14
CA GLY A 212 14.07 -26.68 2.13
C GLY A 212 14.09 -25.91 0.81
N THR A 213 13.50 -26.41 -0.27
CA THR A 213 13.47 -25.71 -1.57
C THR A 213 12.86 -24.30 -1.49
N CYS A 214 11.78 -24.15 -0.70
CA CYS A 214 11.14 -22.85 -0.49
C CYS A 214 12.08 -21.83 0.19
N ALA A 215 12.89 -22.26 1.17
CA ALA A 215 13.83 -21.39 1.85
C ALA A 215 15.00 -20.97 0.95
N GLN A 216 15.50 -21.89 0.11
CA GLN A 216 16.53 -21.58 -0.87
C GLN A 216 16.05 -20.53 -1.89
N ALA A 217 14.83 -20.69 -2.39
CA ALA A 217 14.24 -19.80 -3.39
C ALA A 217 13.75 -18.46 -2.82
N CYS A 218 13.64 -18.31 -1.50
CA CYS A 218 13.16 -17.07 -0.89
C CYS A 218 14.17 -15.93 -1.12
N PRO A 219 13.78 -14.82 -1.79
CA PRO A 219 14.71 -13.72 -2.06
C PRO A 219 15.09 -12.92 -0.81
N THR A 220 14.21 -12.85 0.18
CA THR A 220 14.46 -12.14 1.45
C THR A 220 14.98 -13.03 2.57
N LYS A 221 15.16 -14.34 2.32
CA LYS A 221 15.67 -15.33 3.28
C LYS A 221 14.90 -15.38 4.60
N VAL A 222 13.59 -15.17 4.55
CA VAL A 222 12.70 -15.10 5.72
C VAL A 222 12.03 -16.44 6.08
N ILE A 223 12.48 -17.53 5.48
CA ILE A 223 11.94 -18.88 5.71
C ILE A 223 12.98 -19.70 6.44
N SER A 224 12.64 -20.21 7.62
CA SER A 224 13.54 -20.97 8.49
C SER A 224 12.94 -22.33 8.84
N GLN A 225 13.80 -23.27 9.24
CA GLN A 225 13.37 -24.60 9.66
C GLN A 225 12.95 -24.57 11.15
N HIS A 226 11.75 -25.08 11.45
CA HIS A 226 11.28 -25.35 12.80
C HIS A 226 12.01 -26.57 13.39
N PRO A 227 12.19 -26.65 14.72
CA PRO A 227 12.75 -27.84 15.38
C PRO A 227 12.06 -29.17 15.01
N ASP A 228 10.77 -29.13 14.65
CA ASP A 228 10.00 -30.30 14.21
C ASP A 228 10.21 -30.67 12.73
N GLY A 229 11.18 -30.04 12.05
CA GLY A 229 11.62 -30.37 10.69
C GLY A 229 10.86 -29.68 9.55
N HIS A 230 9.67 -29.11 9.80
CA HIS A 230 8.92 -28.31 8.83
C HIS A 230 9.51 -26.89 8.70
N PHE A 231 9.18 -26.18 7.62
CA PHE A 231 9.61 -24.79 7.41
C PHE A 231 8.53 -23.79 7.82
N VAL A 232 8.95 -22.60 8.26
CA VAL A 232 8.09 -21.51 8.73
C VAL A 232 8.51 -20.20 8.06
N ILE A 233 7.55 -19.32 7.75
CA ILE A 233 7.79 -18.02 7.11
C ILE A 233 7.63 -16.92 8.16
N SER A 234 8.58 -15.98 8.25
CA SER A 234 8.40 -14.74 9.04
C SER A 234 7.41 -13.81 8.32
N PRO A 235 6.21 -13.57 8.86
CA PRO A 235 5.16 -12.80 8.17
C PRO A 235 5.57 -11.35 7.89
N SER A 236 6.17 -10.69 8.88
CA SER A 236 6.52 -9.26 8.82
C SER A 236 7.60 -8.94 7.79
N ASN A 237 8.32 -9.93 7.25
CA ASN A 237 9.35 -9.73 6.23
C ASN A 237 9.04 -10.46 4.91
N CYS A 238 7.85 -11.05 4.81
CA CYS A 238 7.40 -11.72 3.61
C CYS A 238 6.98 -10.70 2.55
N LEU A 239 7.55 -10.79 1.34
CA LEU A 239 7.15 -9.95 0.20
C LEU A 239 5.81 -10.34 -0.42
N GLU A 240 5.23 -11.47 0.00
CA GLU A 240 4.04 -12.07 -0.61
C GLU A 240 4.20 -12.31 -2.13
N CYS A 241 5.43 -12.58 -2.57
CA CYS A 241 5.80 -12.74 -3.99
C CYS A 241 5.40 -14.08 -4.61
N GLY A 242 5.11 -15.10 -3.79
CA GLY A 242 4.68 -16.41 -4.25
C GLY A 242 5.75 -17.39 -4.73
N THR A 243 7.03 -17.02 -4.82
CA THR A 243 8.10 -17.94 -5.26
C THR A 243 8.14 -19.24 -4.45
N CYS A 244 7.94 -19.18 -3.13
CA CYS A 244 7.92 -20.38 -2.29
C CYS A 244 6.76 -21.34 -2.62
N MET A 245 5.63 -20.82 -3.13
CA MET A 245 4.51 -21.64 -3.58
C MET A 245 4.85 -22.35 -4.89
N GLU A 246 5.46 -21.64 -5.84
CA GLU A 246 5.82 -22.18 -7.16
C GLU A 246 6.82 -23.33 -7.08
N VAL A 247 7.81 -23.23 -6.17
CA VAL A 247 8.87 -24.23 -6.05
C VAL A 247 8.55 -25.37 -5.09
N CYS A 248 7.42 -25.34 -4.37
CA CYS A 248 7.11 -26.36 -3.38
C CYS A 248 6.65 -27.65 -4.07
N PRO A 249 7.42 -28.76 -4.00
CA PRO A 249 7.11 -29.99 -4.75
C PRO A 249 5.84 -30.70 -4.26
N VAL A 250 5.40 -30.39 -3.03
CA VAL A 250 4.24 -31.01 -2.37
C VAL A 250 3.10 -30.02 -2.14
N GLY A 251 3.22 -28.78 -2.61
CA GLY A 251 2.16 -27.77 -2.49
C GLY A 251 1.81 -27.37 -1.05
N ALA A 252 2.75 -27.49 -0.10
CA ALA A 252 2.52 -27.21 1.32
C ALA A 252 2.40 -25.70 1.66
N VAL A 253 2.56 -24.80 0.69
CA VAL A 253 2.57 -23.35 0.91
C VAL A 253 1.24 -22.73 0.49
N SER A 254 0.64 -21.91 1.35
CA SER A 254 -0.63 -21.21 1.12
C SER A 254 -0.46 -19.69 1.04
N LYS A 255 -1.25 -19.05 0.18
CA LYS A 255 -1.33 -17.57 0.10
C LYS A 255 -1.84 -17.00 1.44
N GLY A 256 -1.32 -15.85 1.85
CA GLY A 256 -1.87 -15.10 2.97
C GLY A 256 -3.29 -14.67 2.67
N LYS A 257 -4.17 -14.69 3.69
CA LYS A 257 -5.58 -14.32 3.53
C LYS A 257 -5.68 -12.82 3.15
N GLU A 258 -6.60 -12.47 2.26
CA GLU A 258 -6.88 -11.09 1.78
C GLU A 258 -8.13 -10.49 2.45
#